data_AF-A0AAD7T3L5-F1
#
_entry.id   AF-A0AAD7T3L5-F1
#
_cell.length_a   1.000
_cell.length_b   1.000
_cell.length_c   1.000
_cell.angle_alpha   90.00
_cell.angle_beta   90.00
_cell.angle_gamma   90.00
#
_symmetry.space_group_name_H-M   'P 1'
#
loop_
_entity.id
_entity.type
_entity.pdbx_description
1 polymer ?
#
loop_
_entity_poly.entity_id
_entity_poly.type
_entity_poly.pdbx_seq_one_letter_code
_entity_poly.pdbx_strand_id
1 'polypeptide(L)'
;MDHGSFQTKPTYCTLVNQNDSSKYVCYSHTKAGVFNIGLTNASEVWSTDFTEEALAKHGKKFALKSAEDYSSKIRLACGNGGASVSVQEDAAVLHLGASPDSLSVTLSRMSEPEGTAELRDLLFRMAESLAQQDIVGGPSSDSPGKSPFKRNTGFEPRRQLNGPTVTARKRLPGDSLINPGSRKKRPATGVAFDDNDDL
;
A
#
# COMPACT_ATOMS: atom_id res chain seq x y z
N MET A 1 33.46 16.55 -14.02
CA MET A 1 33.09 16.74 -12.61
C MET A 1 31.67 16.25 -12.49
N ASP A 2 31.52 15.04 -11.99
CA ASP A 2 30.22 14.39 -11.85
C ASP A 2 29.56 15.00 -10.61
N HIS A 3 28.62 15.93 -10.81
CA HIS A 3 27.76 16.37 -9.72
C HIS A 3 26.76 15.24 -9.48
N GLY A 4 27.21 14.21 -8.78
CA GLY A 4 26.33 13.24 -8.14
C GLY A 4 25.39 14.02 -7.24
N SER A 5 24.22 14.35 -7.77
CA SER A 5 23.08 14.83 -6.99
C SER A 5 22.89 13.81 -5.88
N PHE A 6 23.13 14.22 -4.64
CA PHE A 6 22.69 13.44 -3.49
C PHE A 6 21.16 13.50 -3.50
N GLN A 7 20.55 12.66 -4.32
CA GLN A 7 19.11 12.56 -4.45
C GLN A 7 18.62 11.91 -3.15
N THR A 8 18.25 12.75 -2.19
CA THR A 8 17.65 12.30 -0.94
C THR A 8 16.40 11.49 -1.29
N LYS A 9 16.35 10.24 -0.86
CA LYS A 9 15.20 9.37 -1.12
C LYS A 9 13.92 10.08 -0.63
N PRO A 10 12.91 10.24 -1.48
CA PRO A 10 11.70 10.93 -1.07
C PRO A 10 11.04 10.17 0.08
N THR A 11 10.63 10.91 1.10
CA THR A 11 10.00 10.36 2.30
C THR A 11 8.52 10.67 2.22
N TYR A 12 7.68 9.64 2.41
CA TYR A 12 6.23 9.75 2.45
C TYR A 12 5.72 9.04 3.70
N CYS A 13 4.73 9.63 4.39
CA CYS A 13 3.97 8.93 5.42
C CYS A 13 2.57 9.53 5.58
N THR A 14 1.66 8.73 6.12
CA THR A 14 0.31 9.20 6.47
C THR A 14 0.27 9.69 7.91
N LEU A 15 -0.43 10.80 8.13
CA LEU A 15 -0.64 11.43 9.43
C LEU A 15 -2.13 11.54 9.73
N VAL A 16 -2.44 11.72 11.00
CA VAL A 16 -3.81 11.97 11.47
C VAL A 16 -3.86 13.37 12.07
N ASN A 17 -4.91 14.12 11.72
CA ASN A 17 -5.18 15.42 12.31
C ASN A 17 -5.71 15.24 13.75
N GLN A 18 -5.14 16.02 14.67
CA GLN A 18 -5.48 15.98 16.09
C GLN A 18 -6.94 16.36 16.37
N ASN A 19 -7.52 17.20 15.52
CA ASN A 19 -8.84 17.79 15.78
C ASN A 19 -10.00 16.89 15.31
N ASP A 20 -9.87 16.26 14.14
CA ASP A 20 -10.99 15.60 13.45
C ASP A 20 -10.67 14.16 12.99
N SER A 21 -9.47 13.65 13.30
CA SER A 21 -8.98 12.35 12.85
C SER A 21 -8.89 12.17 11.32
N SER A 22 -8.97 13.25 10.55
CA SER A 22 -8.78 13.22 9.10
C SER A 22 -7.35 12.79 8.74
N LYS A 23 -7.20 12.06 7.63
CA LYS A 23 -5.89 11.57 7.17
C LYS A 23 -5.23 12.54 6.21
N TYR A 24 -3.93 12.69 6.36
CA TYR A 24 -3.07 13.52 5.51
C TYR A 24 -1.87 12.72 5.04
N VAL A 25 -1.29 13.10 3.91
CA VAL A 25 0.02 12.64 3.43
C VAL A 25 1.04 13.73 3.74
N CYS A 26 2.08 13.36 4.48
CA CYS A 26 3.29 14.16 4.69
C CYS A 26 4.37 13.66 3.76
N TYR A 27 5.09 14.58 3.12
CA TYR A 27 6.14 14.23 2.19
C TYR A 27 7.29 15.23 2.20
N SER A 28 8.48 14.79 1.81
CA SER A 28 9.61 15.68 1.53
C SER A 28 9.67 16.04 0.05
N HIS A 29 10.06 17.28 -0.25
CA HIS A 29 10.31 17.74 -1.60
C HIS A 29 11.42 18.79 -1.64
N THR A 30 11.77 19.25 -2.83
CA THR A 30 12.80 20.26 -3.03
C THR A 30 12.22 21.37 -3.89
N LYS A 31 12.18 22.59 -3.35
CA LYS A 31 11.72 23.81 -4.04
C LYS A 31 12.94 24.72 -4.24
N ALA A 32 13.26 25.04 -5.50
CA ALA A 32 14.43 25.85 -5.86
C ALA A 32 15.76 25.36 -5.24
N GLY A 33 15.95 24.05 -5.14
CA GLY A 33 17.16 23.45 -4.54
C GLY A 33 17.17 23.37 -3.01
N VAL A 34 16.14 23.88 -2.34
CA VAL A 34 16.03 23.87 -0.87
C VAL A 34 15.04 22.80 -0.41
N PHE A 35 15.42 22.04 0.62
CA PHE A 35 14.58 21.03 1.25
C PHE A 35 13.32 21.65 1.86
N ASN A 36 12.16 21.07 1.55
CA ASN A 36 10.88 21.47 2.07
C ASN A 36 10.05 20.25 2.49
N ILE A 37 9.09 20.50 3.38
CA ILE A 37 8.13 19.51 3.84
C ILE A 37 6.76 19.93 3.32
N GLY A 38 6.06 18.99 2.69
CA GLY A 38 4.71 19.17 2.19
C GLY A 38 3.72 18.32 2.97
N LEU A 39 2.47 18.75 2.95
CA LEU A 39 1.32 18.08 3.54
C LEU A 39 0.12 18.21 2.60
N THR A 40 -0.66 17.16 2.43
CA THR A 40 -1.90 17.22 1.64
C THR A 40 -2.99 16.28 2.18
N ASN A 41 -4.25 16.69 2.05
CA ASN A 41 -5.44 15.85 2.22
C ASN A 41 -5.98 15.31 0.89
N ALA A 42 -5.17 15.38 -0.18
CA ALA A 42 -5.54 15.07 -1.57
C ALA A 42 -6.53 16.06 -2.23
N SER A 43 -6.81 17.21 -1.62
CA SER A 43 -7.47 18.35 -2.28
C SER A 43 -6.65 19.63 -2.17
N GLU A 44 -6.16 19.92 -0.98
CA GLU A 44 -5.37 21.09 -0.63
C GLU A 44 -3.94 20.67 -0.30
N VAL A 45 -3.00 21.59 -0.51
CA VAL A 45 -1.58 21.35 -0.25
C VAL A 45 -1.04 22.47 0.63
N TRP A 46 -0.32 22.09 1.67
CA TRP A 46 0.47 22.98 2.51
C TRP A 46 1.94 22.64 2.32
N SER A 47 2.80 23.65 2.28
CA SER A 47 4.25 23.46 2.21
C SER A 47 4.93 24.39 3.19
N THR A 48 6.10 23.99 3.66
CA THR A 48 7.05 24.95 4.19
C THR A 48 7.52 25.87 3.05
N ASP A 49 7.82 27.12 3.40
CA ASP A 49 8.53 28.07 2.55
C ASP A 49 9.96 28.25 3.05
N PHE A 50 10.68 27.14 3.22
CA PHE A 50 12.06 27.20 3.68
C PHE A 50 12.93 27.86 2.62
N THR A 51 13.48 29.01 3.00
CA THR A 51 14.72 29.55 2.42
C THR A 51 15.91 28.86 3.06
N GLU A 52 17.10 28.97 2.45
CA GLU A 52 18.34 28.42 3.01
C GLU A 52 18.59 28.94 4.45
N GLU A 53 18.35 30.23 4.68
CA GLU A 53 18.48 30.85 6.00
C GLU A 53 17.44 30.33 7.00
N ALA A 54 16.18 30.24 6.59
CA ALA A 54 15.10 29.74 7.44
C ALA A 54 15.33 28.27 7.82
N LEU A 55 15.75 27.45 6.86
CA LEU A 55 16.10 26.05 7.07
C LEU A 55 17.30 25.91 8.01
N ALA A 56 18.34 26.72 7.85
CA ALA A 56 19.52 26.70 8.73
C ALA A 56 19.18 27.13 10.16
N LYS A 57 18.36 28.18 10.32
CA LYS A 57 17.87 28.62 11.64
C LYS A 57 17.01 27.55 12.31
N HIS A 58 16.11 26.95 11.54
CA HIS A 58 15.23 25.89 12.02
C HIS A 58 16.03 24.62 12.37
N GLY A 59 17.03 24.27 11.56
CA GLY A 59 17.93 23.15 11.81
C GLY A 59 18.71 23.34 13.11
N LYS A 60 19.28 24.52 13.34
CA LYS A 60 19.95 24.86 14.62
C LYS A 60 19.02 24.71 15.82
N LYS A 61 17.77 25.19 15.72
CA LYS A 61 16.77 25.09 16.80
C LYS A 61 16.51 23.64 17.23
N PHE A 62 16.49 22.71 16.28
CA PHE A 62 16.15 21.30 16.52
C PHE A 62 17.34 20.34 16.39
N ALA A 63 18.57 20.87 16.39
CA ALA A 63 19.82 20.12 16.21
C ALA A 63 19.88 19.24 14.94
N LEU A 64 19.27 19.70 13.83
CA LEU A 64 19.28 19.05 12.52
C LEU A 64 20.32 19.73 11.62
N LYS A 65 21.17 18.94 10.97
CA LYS A 65 22.32 19.43 10.18
C LYS A 65 22.11 19.28 8.67
N SER A 66 21.22 18.39 8.26
CA SER A 66 20.98 18.06 6.85
C SER A 66 19.52 17.74 6.54
N ALA A 67 19.15 17.78 5.26
CA ALA A 67 17.86 17.31 4.76
C ALA A 67 17.58 15.83 5.10
N GLU A 68 18.63 15.01 5.20
CA GLU A 68 18.52 13.60 5.59
C GLU A 68 18.14 13.43 7.07
N ASP A 69 18.57 14.35 7.93
CA ASP A 69 18.19 14.36 9.35
C ASP A 69 16.68 14.65 9.50
N TYR A 70 16.16 15.60 8.71
CA TYR A 70 14.72 15.87 8.64
C TYR A 70 13.95 14.63 8.16
N SER A 71 14.39 14.06 7.03
CA SER A 71 13.76 12.88 6.42
C SER A 71 13.75 11.69 7.40
N SER A 72 14.86 11.46 8.10
CA SER A 72 14.99 10.42 9.12
C SER A 72 14.06 10.66 10.32
N LYS A 73 13.94 11.90 10.78
CA LYS A 73 13.05 12.26 11.88
C LYS A 73 11.57 12.10 11.51
N ILE A 74 11.19 12.45 10.27
CA ILE A 74 9.84 12.20 9.73
C ILE A 74 9.56 10.70 9.69
N ARG A 75 10.45 9.89 9.10
CA ARG A 75 10.29 8.43 9.01
C ARG A 75 10.13 7.79 10.39
N LEU A 76 10.98 8.17 11.35
CA LEU A 76 10.94 7.64 12.71
C LEU A 76 9.63 8.00 13.42
N ALA A 77 9.22 9.27 13.37
CA ALA A 77 8.01 9.74 14.02
C ALA A 77 6.76 9.07 13.41
N CYS A 78 6.70 8.97 12.08
CA CYS A 78 5.62 8.30 11.38
C CYS A 78 5.57 6.79 11.69
N GLY A 79 6.71 6.10 11.72
CA GLY A 79 6.78 4.67 12.02
C GLY A 79 6.36 4.32 13.45
N ASN A 80 6.60 5.22 14.41
CA ASN A 80 6.28 4.99 15.82
C ASN A 80 4.91 5.57 16.24
N GLY A 81 4.13 6.13 15.32
CA GLY A 81 2.86 6.81 15.63
C GLY A 81 3.03 8.11 16.43
N GLY A 82 4.25 8.66 16.47
CA GLY A 82 4.58 9.91 17.17
C GLY A 82 4.44 11.15 16.28
N ALA A 83 3.84 11.02 15.10
CA ALA A 83 3.62 12.12 14.16
C ALA A 83 2.14 12.47 14.06
N SER A 84 1.82 13.76 14.12
CA SER A 84 0.45 14.26 14.02
C SER A 84 0.43 15.64 13.40
N VAL A 85 -0.74 16.10 12.99
CA VAL A 85 -0.91 17.43 12.39
C VAL A 85 -2.06 18.18 13.06
N SER A 86 -1.95 19.50 13.12
CA SER A 86 -3.05 20.40 13.42
C SER A 86 -3.26 21.31 12.22
N VAL A 87 -4.43 21.23 11.57
CA VAL A 87 -4.75 22.00 10.36
C VAL A 87 -5.76 23.09 10.70
N GLN A 88 -5.45 24.30 10.24
CA GLN A 88 -6.31 25.49 10.22
C GLN A 88 -6.52 25.92 8.75
N GLU A 89 -7.36 26.93 8.51
CA GLU A 89 -7.79 27.32 7.16
C GLU A 89 -6.63 27.64 6.20
N ASP A 90 -5.64 28.42 6.66
CA ASP A 90 -4.49 28.85 5.84
C ASP A 90 -3.14 28.27 6.29
N ALA A 91 -3.12 27.55 7.42
CA ALA A 91 -1.88 27.08 8.02
C ALA A 91 -2.04 25.68 8.61
N ALA A 92 -0.96 24.90 8.56
CA ALA A 92 -0.88 23.61 9.22
C ALA A 92 0.37 23.56 10.11
N VAL A 93 0.29 22.83 11.22
CA VAL A 93 1.43 22.56 12.09
C VAL A 93 1.67 21.06 12.16
N LEU A 94 2.81 20.64 11.64
CA LEU A 94 3.30 19.27 11.73
C LEU A 94 4.05 19.08 13.05
N HIS A 95 3.65 18.08 13.82
CA HIS A 95 4.28 17.69 15.07
C HIS A 95 4.96 16.33 14.93
N LEU A 96 6.26 16.27 15.21
CA LEU A 96 7.09 15.08 15.10
C LEU A 96 7.73 14.78 16.47
N GLY A 97 7.09 13.88 17.21
CA GLY A 97 7.43 13.48 18.58
C GLY A 97 6.38 13.94 19.60
N ALA A 98 6.38 13.29 20.78
CA ALA A 98 5.46 13.59 21.89
C ALA A 98 6.08 14.47 23.00
N SER A 99 7.36 14.82 22.87
CA SER A 99 8.14 15.53 23.90
C SER A 99 8.08 17.06 23.74
N PRO A 100 8.38 17.85 24.78
CA PRO A 100 8.47 19.31 24.67
C PRO A 100 9.56 19.78 23.67
N ASP A 101 10.59 18.97 23.43
CA ASP A 101 11.61 19.19 22.39
C ASP A 101 11.26 18.54 21.04
N SER A 102 9.98 18.15 20.86
CA SER A 102 9.49 17.60 19.61
C SER A 102 9.66 18.60 18.47
N LEU A 103 10.00 18.08 17.29
CA LEU A 103 10.16 18.90 16.10
C LEU A 103 8.77 19.37 15.67
N SER A 104 8.56 20.67 15.65
CA SER A 104 7.35 21.29 15.13
C SER A 104 7.69 22.13 13.91
N VAL A 105 6.87 22.01 12.86
CA VAL A 105 7.06 22.71 11.60
C VAL A 105 5.73 23.34 11.20
N THR A 106 5.76 24.65 10.93
CA THR A 106 4.61 25.37 10.38
C THR A 106 4.66 25.33 8.86
N LEU A 107 3.52 25.04 8.24
CA LEU A 107 3.31 25.01 6.80
C LEU A 107 2.23 26.02 6.43
N SER A 108 2.40 26.64 5.27
CA SER A 108 1.44 27.59 4.71
C SER A 108 0.70 26.94 3.56
N ARG A 109 -0.59 27.27 3.43
CA ARG A 109 -1.43 26.78 2.34
C ARG A 109 -0.93 27.35 1.01
N MET A 110 -0.78 26.47 0.02
CA MET A 110 -0.43 26.86 -1.34
C MET A 110 -1.66 27.42 -2.06
N SER A 111 -1.42 28.31 -3.04
CA SER A 111 -2.50 28.75 -3.93
C SER A 111 -3.06 27.55 -4.71
N GLU A 112 -4.34 27.56 -5.08
CA GLU A 112 -4.95 26.46 -5.83
C GLU A 112 -4.18 26.02 -7.10
N PRO A 113 -3.71 26.92 -7.99
CA PRO A 113 -2.97 26.49 -9.17
C PRO A 113 -1.64 25.83 -8.80
N GLU A 114 -0.93 26.34 -7.80
CA GLU A 114 0.34 25.78 -7.34
C GLU A 114 0.13 24.43 -6.64
N GLY A 115 -0.87 24.36 -5.76
CA GLY A 115 -1.23 23.15 -5.02
C GLY A 115 -1.71 22.04 -5.94
N THR A 116 -2.49 22.34 -6.98
CA THR A 116 -2.93 21.34 -7.96
C THR A 116 -1.76 20.80 -8.77
N ALA A 117 -0.82 21.67 -9.17
CA ALA A 117 0.38 21.26 -9.90
C ALA A 117 1.28 20.36 -9.03
N GLU A 118 1.48 20.74 -7.76
CA GLU A 118 2.27 19.96 -6.80
C GLU A 118 1.60 18.62 -6.46
N LEU A 119 0.28 18.60 -6.24
CA LEU A 119 -0.46 17.37 -5.96
C LEU A 119 -0.36 16.38 -7.13
N ARG A 120 -0.49 16.87 -8.37
CA ARG A 120 -0.33 16.05 -9.57
C ARG A 120 1.08 15.46 -9.65
N ASP A 121 2.11 16.28 -9.44
CA ASP A 121 3.50 15.85 -9.46
C ASP A 121 3.80 14.83 -8.34
N LEU A 122 3.30 15.07 -7.14
CA LEU A 122 3.39 14.16 -6.00
C LEU A 122 2.79 12.77 -6.34
N LEU A 123 1.61 12.74 -6.96
CA LEU A 123 0.97 11.48 -7.37
C LEU A 123 1.85 10.69 -8.35
N PHE A 124 2.42 11.35 -9.35
CA PHE A 124 3.32 10.70 -10.30
C PHE A 124 4.62 10.23 -9.63
N ARG A 125 5.22 11.04 -8.75
CA ARG A 125 6.42 10.64 -7.97
C ARG A 125 6.14 9.43 -7.08
N MET A 126 4.99 9.37 -6.41
CA MET A 126 4.61 8.22 -5.60
C MET A 126 4.40 6.97 -6.46
N ALA A 127 3.72 7.10 -7.61
CA ALA A 127 3.50 5.99 -8.54
C ALA A 127 4.83 5.45 -9.10
N GLU A 128 5.75 6.34 -9.49
CA GLU A 128 7.09 5.96 -9.97
C GLU A 128 7.90 5.27 -8.87
N SER A 129 7.87 5.79 -7.64
CA SER A 129 8.56 5.17 -6.51
C SER A 129 8.05 3.76 -6.22
N LEU A 130 6.76 3.47 -6.43
CA LEU A 130 6.20 2.13 -6.26
C LEU A 130 6.64 1.20 -7.40
N ALA A 131 6.59 1.68 -8.65
CA ALA A 131 7.05 0.89 -9.80
C ALA A 131 8.54 0.51 -9.69
N GLN A 132 9.38 1.39 -9.15
CA GLN A 132 10.80 1.09 -8.91
C GLN A 132 11.02 0.09 -7.77
N GLN A 133 10.14 0.07 -6.74
CA GLN A 133 10.20 -0.93 -5.67
C GLN A 133 9.92 -2.34 -6.20
N ASP A 134 8.97 -2.47 -7.12
CA ASP A 134 8.63 -3.75 -7.76
C ASP A 134 9.75 -4.28 -8.67
N ILE A 135 10.61 -3.40 -9.21
CA ILE A 135 11.74 -3.78 -10.07
C ILE A 135 12.97 -4.21 -9.26
N VAL A 136 13.24 -3.55 -8.13
CA VAL A 136 14.41 -3.84 -7.27
C VAL A 136 14.14 -5.01 -6.33
N GLY A 137 12.86 -5.24 -5.97
CA GLY A 137 12.41 -6.50 -5.39
C GLY A 137 12.23 -7.55 -6.47
N GLY A 138 13.32 -8.19 -6.92
CA GLY A 138 13.26 -9.35 -7.82
C GLY A 138 12.21 -10.37 -7.32
N PRO A 139 11.59 -11.17 -8.22
CA PRO A 139 10.28 -11.77 -8.03
C PRO A 139 10.12 -12.35 -6.63
N SER A 140 9.42 -11.62 -5.77
CA SER A 140 8.99 -12.14 -4.49
C SER A 140 8.06 -13.30 -4.82
N SER A 141 8.57 -14.51 -4.62
CA SER A 141 7.85 -15.78 -4.68
C SER A 141 6.81 -15.88 -3.54
N ASP A 142 6.17 -14.79 -3.15
CA ASP A 142 4.99 -14.80 -2.28
C ASP A 142 3.75 -15.08 -3.13
N SER A 143 3.76 -16.26 -3.76
CA SER A 143 2.51 -17.00 -3.86
C SER A 143 2.00 -17.16 -2.43
N PRO A 144 0.74 -16.84 -2.11
CA PRO A 144 0.20 -17.05 -0.77
C PRO A 144 0.35 -18.53 -0.42
N GLY A 145 1.38 -18.84 0.36
CA GLY A 145 1.58 -20.15 0.92
C GLY A 145 0.31 -20.49 1.68
N LYS A 146 -0.41 -21.51 1.24
CA LYS A 146 -1.56 -22.06 1.95
C LYS A 146 -1.09 -22.49 3.35
N SER A 147 -1.20 -21.59 4.33
CA SER A 147 -1.03 -21.94 5.73
C SER A 147 -2.14 -22.95 6.10
N PRO A 148 -1.82 -24.08 6.75
CA PRO A 148 -2.82 -25.05 7.15
C PRO A 148 -3.51 -24.56 8.42
N PHE A 149 -4.39 -23.56 8.29
CA PHE A 149 -5.32 -23.25 9.37
C PHE A 149 -6.34 -24.39 9.45
N LYS A 150 -6.16 -25.22 10.48
CA LYS A 150 -7.18 -26.12 11.04
C LYS A 150 -8.47 -25.33 11.28
N ARG A 151 -9.42 -25.41 10.34
CA ARG A 151 -10.83 -25.19 10.65
C ARG A 151 -11.38 -26.49 11.19
N ASN A 152 -11.60 -26.51 12.51
CA ASN A 152 -12.55 -27.43 13.12
C ASN A 152 -13.95 -27.00 12.66
N THR A 153 -14.45 -27.63 11.59
CA THR A 153 -15.87 -27.67 11.26
C THR A 153 -16.19 -29.12 10.98
N GLY A 154 -17.00 -29.71 11.86
CA GLY A 154 -17.24 -31.13 11.93
C GLY A 154 -17.84 -31.70 10.65
N PHE A 155 -17.09 -32.60 10.04
CA PHE A 155 -17.60 -33.76 9.30
C PHE A 155 -16.57 -34.86 9.50
N GLU A 156 -16.81 -35.73 10.46
CA GLU A 156 -15.98 -36.90 10.66
C GLU A 156 -16.27 -37.90 9.53
N PRO A 157 -15.32 -38.24 8.64
CA PRO A 157 -15.51 -39.36 7.74
C PRO A 157 -15.35 -40.62 8.58
N ARG A 158 -16.45 -41.37 8.74
CA ARG A 158 -16.44 -42.67 9.40
C ARG A 158 -15.30 -43.50 8.83
N ARG A 159 -14.30 -43.80 9.68
CA ARG A 159 -13.24 -44.76 9.36
C ARG A 159 -13.88 -46.11 9.06
N GLN A 160 -13.95 -46.47 7.78
CA GLN A 160 -14.14 -47.87 7.41
C GLN A 160 -12.77 -48.55 7.41
N LEU A 161 -12.68 -49.52 8.30
CA LEU A 161 -11.59 -50.44 8.50
C LEU A 161 -11.51 -51.38 7.29
N ASN A 162 -10.29 -51.57 6.76
CA ASN A 162 -9.80 -52.70 5.94
C ASN A 162 -10.29 -52.84 4.48
N GLY A 163 -9.35 -52.63 3.53
CA GLY A 163 -9.42 -53.09 2.14
C GLY A 163 -8.06 -52.91 1.43
N PRO A 164 -7.59 -53.87 0.60
CA PRO A 164 -6.18 -53.99 0.22
C PRO A 164 -5.72 -52.94 -0.79
N THR A 165 -4.42 -52.63 -0.73
CA THR A 165 -3.65 -51.77 -1.63
C THR A 165 -3.96 -52.06 -3.10
N VAL A 166 -4.67 -51.14 -3.76
CA VAL A 166 -4.99 -51.27 -5.20
C VAL A 166 -3.81 -50.76 -6.01
N THR A 167 -3.11 -51.72 -6.62
CA THR A 167 -2.13 -51.53 -7.70
C THR A 167 -2.75 -50.71 -8.85
N ALA A 168 -1.96 -49.81 -9.44
CA ALA A 168 -2.38 -48.93 -10.51
C ALA A 168 -2.93 -49.70 -11.72
N ARG A 169 -4.27 -49.85 -11.79
CA ARG A 169 -4.93 -50.40 -12.97
C ARG A 169 -4.94 -49.37 -14.10
N LYS A 170 -4.58 -49.84 -15.31
CA LYS A 170 -4.64 -49.06 -16.55
C LYS A 170 -6.04 -48.46 -16.73
N ARG A 171 -6.08 -47.13 -16.94
CA ARG A 171 -7.31 -46.34 -17.09
C ARG A 171 -8.03 -46.72 -18.39
N LEU A 172 -9.35 -46.91 -18.33
CA LEU A 172 -10.18 -47.12 -19.52
C LEU A 172 -10.47 -45.77 -20.20
N PRO A 173 -10.51 -45.71 -21.55
CA PRO A 173 -10.86 -44.49 -22.25
C PRO A 173 -12.25 -43.97 -21.83
N GLY A 174 -12.32 -42.72 -21.36
CA GLY A 174 -13.56 -42.08 -20.92
C GLY A 174 -13.73 -41.94 -19.40
N ASP A 175 -12.80 -42.47 -18.59
CA ASP A 175 -12.77 -42.20 -17.15
C ASP A 175 -12.38 -40.74 -16.87
N SER A 176 -13.13 -40.09 -15.98
CA SER A 176 -12.92 -38.68 -15.63
C SER A 176 -11.57 -38.48 -14.94
N LEU A 177 -10.75 -37.57 -15.48
CA LEU A 177 -9.45 -37.20 -14.93
C LEU A 177 -9.55 -36.48 -13.58
N ILE A 178 -10.62 -35.71 -13.40
CA ILE A 178 -10.84 -34.89 -12.20
C ILE A 178 -11.46 -35.72 -11.08
N ASN A 179 -12.24 -36.75 -11.42
CA ASN A 179 -12.92 -37.59 -10.43
C ASN A 179 -12.88 -39.08 -10.82
N PRO A 180 -11.73 -39.76 -10.63
CA PRO A 180 -11.58 -41.16 -10.98
C PRO A 180 -12.59 -42.03 -10.22
N GLY A 181 -13.27 -42.92 -10.94
CA GLY A 181 -14.31 -43.82 -10.38
C GLY A 181 -15.75 -43.25 -10.42
N SER A 182 -15.94 -41.99 -10.80
CA SER A 182 -17.28 -41.40 -10.95
C SER A 182 -17.84 -41.64 -12.36
N ARG A 183 -18.96 -42.37 -12.47
CA ARG A 183 -19.66 -42.57 -13.76
C ARG A 183 -20.38 -41.28 -14.19
N LYS A 184 -20.10 -40.80 -15.40
CA LYS A 184 -20.80 -39.65 -15.99
C LYS A 184 -22.28 -40.02 -16.23
N LYS A 185 -23.21 -39.15 -15.81
CA LYS A 185 -24.64 -39.31 -16.12
C LYS A 185 -24.83 -39.17 -17.62
N ARG A 186 -25.51 -40.15 -18.25
CA ARG A 186 -25.85 -40.08 -19.68
C ARG A 186 -26.94 -39.01 -19.88
N PRO A 187 -26.89 -38.23 -20.98
CA PRO A 187 -27.97 -37.31 -21.31
C PRO A 187 -29.28 -38.08 -21.51
N ALA A 188 -30.41 -37.46 -21.17
CA ALA A 188 -31.72 -38.05 -21.34
C ALA A 188 -32.02 -38.24 -22.84
N THR A 189 -32.31 -39.47 -23.23
CA THR A 189 -32.84 -39.78 -24.56
C THR A 189 -34.31 -39.39 -24.57
N GLY A 190 -34.73 -38.58 -25.55
CA GLY A 190 -36.10 -38.10 -25.68
C GLY A 190 -37.12 -39.24 -25.84
N VAL A 191 -38.37 -38.95 -25.51
CA VAL A 191 -39.53 -39.81 -25.75
C VAL A 191 -39.98 -39.63 -27.21
N ALA A 192 -40.18 -40.73 -27.93
CA ALA A 192 -40.84 -40.74 -29.23
C ALA A 192 -42.36 -40.77 -29.01
N PHE A 193 -43.09 -39.88 -29.66
CA PHE A 193 -44.54 -39.94 -29.73
C PHE A 193 -44.92 -40.73 -30.99
N ASP A 194 -45.83 -41.69 -30.83
CA ASP A 194 -46.37 -42.48 -31.92
C ASP A 194 -47.53 -41.68 -32.53
N ASP A 195 -47.38 -41.23 -33.78
CA ASP A 195 -48.44 -40.55 -34.53
C ASP A 195 -49.39 -41.63 -35.04
N ASN A 196 -50.45 -41.89 -34.27
CA ASN A 196 -51.58 -42.68 -34.80
C ASN A 196 -52.32 -41.81 -35.82
N ASP A 197 -52.07 -42.08 -37.09
CA ASP A 197 -52.86 -41.58 -38.21
C ASP A 197 -54.31 -42.07 -38.07
N ASP A 198 -55.23 -41.13 -37.86
CA ASP A 198 -56.67 -41.35 -38.03
C ASP A 198 -56.97 -41.64 -39.52
N LEU A 199 -57.40 -42.87 -39.83
CA LEU A 199 -58.16 -43.19 -41.04
C LEU A 199 -59.25 -44.24 -40.80
#